data_AF-A0A2K3MSC9-F1
#
_entry.id   AF-A0A2K3MSC9-F1
#
_cell.length_a   1.000
_cell.length_b   1.000
_cell.length_c   1.000
_cell.angle_alpha   90.00
_cell.angle_beta   90.00
_cell.angle_gamma   90.00
#
_symmetry.space_group_name_H-M   'P 1'
#
loop_
_entity.id
_entity.type
_entity.pdbx_description
1 polymer ?
#
loop_
_entity_poly.entity_id
_entity_poly.type
_entity_poly.pdbx_seq_one_letter_code
_entity_poly.pdbx_strand_id
1 'polypeptide(L)'
;EQKRLQLTPLSIKVLLVALAYPSYEDDCLVSSIPSLALFREHLIGGFGCKPNEIKFLTDYIADVPTSSSDTFVEKLQNHDHIMQILGTMAEGAKQGDKLIFFFSGHGLKIDEEYCMDLGPDQDGNLEQLYGDEIDDIMENIPDGATFHPFYDCCHSAGIPLVTSIVIITFSYKKETPVSASHAFTLAVKFHTIAIQ
;
A
#
# COMPACT_ATOMS: atom_id res chain seq x y z
N GLU A 1 -5.08 45.03 -0.63
CA GLU A 1 -4.30 43.88 -0.12
C GLU A 1 -4.72 42.60 -0.81
N GLN A 2 -3.88 42.05 -1.69
CA GLN A 2 -4.02 40.67 -2.13
C GLN A 2 -3.47 39.80 -1.00
N LYS A 3 -4.36 39.13 -0.24
CA LYS A 3 -3.96 38.00 0.61
C LYS A 3 -3.36 36.95 -0.33
N ARG A 4 -2.03 36.92 -0.41
CA ARG A 4 -1.29 35.80 -1.00
C ARG A 4 -1.72 34.58 -0.20
N LEU A 5 -2.56 33.73 -0.78
CA LEU A 5 -2.84 32.39 -0.25
C LEU A 5 -1.48 31.74 -0.05
N GLN A 6 -1.05 31.61 1.21
CA GLN A 6 0.08 30.78 1.55
C GLN A 6 -0.39 29.34 1.30
N LEU A 7 -0.18 28.86 0.07
CA LEU A 7 -0.38 27.45 -0.25
C LEU A 7 0.55 26.68 0.70
N THR A 8 -0.05 25.96 1.64
CA THR A 8 0.68 24.96 2.41
C THR A 8 1.34 24.00 1.43
N PRO A 9 2.62 23.68 1.59
CA PRO A 9 3.27 22.73 0.72
C PRO A 9 2.52 21.40 0.80
N LEU A 10 2.07 20.92 -0.35
CA LEU A 10 1.34 19.68 -0.53
C LEU A 10 2.17 18.53 0.04
N SER A 11 1.62 17.79 1.02
CA SER A 11 2.26 16.58 1.53
C SER A 11 1.68 15.34 0.86
N ILE A 12 2.54 14.35 0.63
CA ILE A 12 2.16 13.01 0.19
C ILE A 12 2.51 12.06 1.34
N LYS A 13 1.49 11.57 2.04
CA LYS A 13 1.64 10.60 3.13
C LYS A 13 1.31 9.22 2.58
N VAL A 14 2.15 8.24 2.87
CA VAL A 14 2.04 6.92 2.24
C VAL A 14 2.10 5.82 3.29
N LEU A 15 1.14 4.92 3.24
CA LEU A 15 1.19 3.63 3.93
C LEU A 15 1.27 2.51 2.88
N LEU A 16 2.35 1.74 2.94
CA LEU A 16 2.59 0.56 2.12
C LEU A 16 2.51 -0.69 3.01
N VAL A 17 1.66 -1.65 2.67
CA VAL A 17 1.48 -2.93 3.40
C VAL A 17 1.74 -4.10 2.46
N ALA A 18 2.69 -4.97 2.81
CA ALA A 18 2.97 -6.21 2.08
C ALA A 18 2.96 -7.42 3.00
N LEU A 19 2.30 -8.48 2.57
CA LEU A 19 2.29 -9.75 3.28
C LEU A 19 2.79 -10.86 2.37
N ALA A 20 3.83 -11.55 2.84
CA ALA A 20 4.48 -12.66 2.16
C ALA A 20 4.02 -14.02 2.67
N TYR A 21 3.35 -14.09 3.83
CA TYR A 21 2.86 -15.30 4.48
C TYR A 21 3.95 -16.38 4.61
N PRO A 22 5.16 -16.06 5.13
CA PRO A 22 6.31 -16.98 5.10
C PRO A 22 6.09 -18.26 5.93
N SER A 23 5.12 -18.26 6.85
CA SER A 23 4.75 -19.42 7.65
C SER A 23 3.77 -20.37 6.94
N TYR A 24 3.28 -20.01 5.76
CA TYR A 24 2.33 -20.79 4.96
C TYR A 24 3.04 -21.35 3.73
N GLU A 25 3.62 -22.55 3.82
CA GLU A 25 4.50 -23.11 2.76
C GLU A 25 3.84 -23.12 1.36
N ASP A 26 2.55 -23.47 1.27
CA ASP A 26 1.82 -23.57 0.00
C ASP A 26 1.14 -22.25 -0.43
N ASP A 27 1.05 -21.26 0.47
CA ASP A 27 0.35 -19.98 0.24
C ASP A 27 1.26 -18.75 0.39
N CYS A 28 2.58 -18.97 0.46
CA CYS A 28 3.58 -17.91 0.55
C CYS A 28 3.63 -17.10 -0.75
N LEU A 29 3.65 -15.77 -0.62
CA LEU A 29 3.74 -14.83 -1.73
C LEU A 29 5.16 -14.25 -1.84
N VAL A 30 5.85 -14.59 -2.93
CA VAL A 30 7.21 -14.10 -3.20
C VAL A 30 7.24 -12.69 -3.81
N SER A 31 6.12 -12.20 -4.33
CA SER A 31 6.05 -10.94 -5.07
C SER A 31 5.67 -9.73 -4.21
N SER A 32 4.98 -9.91 -3.09
CA SER A 32 4.36 -8.81 -2.35
C SER A 32 5.37 -7.76 -1.86
N ILE A 33 6.46 -8.21 -1.22
CA ILE A 33 7.51 -7.32 -0.72
C ILE A 33 8.25 -6.60 -1.87
N PRO A 34 8.69 -7.29 -2.95
CA PRO A 34 9.23 -6.63 -4.14
C PRO A 34 8.28 -5.61 -4.78
N SER A 35 6.98 -5.90 -4.86
CA SER A 35 5.97 -4.97 -5.42
C SER A 35 5.99 -3.62 -4.70
N LEU A 36 6.02 -3.62 -3.37
CA LEU A 36 6.08 -2.39 -2.59
C LEU A 36 7.40 -1.64 -2.74
N ALA A 37 8.52 -2.36 -2.75
CA ALA A 37 9.83 -1.73 -2.92
C ALA A 37 9.88 -0.96 -4.25
N LEU A 38 9.28 -1.52 -5.30
CA LEU A 38 9.23 -0.88 -6.63
C LEU A 38 8.23 0.27 -6.68
N PHE A 39 7.06 0.11 -6.04
CA PHE A 39 6.09 1.20 -5.93
C PHE A 39 6.67 2.40 -5.14
N ARG A 40 7.42 2.13 -4.07
CA ARG A 40 8.15 3.13 -3.30
C ARG A 40 9.12 3.93 -4.16
N GLU A 41 9.95 3.27 -4.96
CA GLU A 41 10.89 3.96 -5.86
C GLU A 41 10.13 4.86 -6.86
N HIS A 42 8.95 4.43 -7.32
CA HIS A 42 8.10 5.24 -8.18
C HIS A 42 7.50 6.46 -7.45
N LEU A 43 7.10 6.32 -6.19
CA LEU A 43 6.60 7.42 -5.36
C LEU A 43 7.69 8.46 -5.10
N ILE A 44 8.92 8.04 -4.84
CA ILE A 44 10.04 8.93 -4.57
C ILE A 44 10.51 9.60 -5.87
N GLY A 45 10.88 8.80 -6.87
CA GLY A 45 11.48 9.31 -8.11
C GLY A 45 10.47 9.96 -9.06
N GLY A 46 9.23 9.46 -9.09
CA GLY A 46 8.17 9.94 -9.99
C GLY A 46 7.31 11.04 -9.39
N PHE A 47 6.96 10.95 -8.10
CA PHE A 47 6.03 11.86 -7.44
C PHE A 47 6.69 12.79 -6.41
N GLY A 48 8.00 12.65 -6.15
CA GLY A 48 8.72 13.47 -5.20
C GLY A 48 8.31 13.24 -3.74
N CYS A 49 7.72 12.08 -3.43
CA CYS A 49 7.42 11.72 -2.05
C CYS A 49 8.72 11.61 -1.24
N LYS A 50 8.71 12.13 -0.01
CA LYS A 50 9.89 12.07 0.85
C LYS A 50 9.96 10.68 1.50
N PRO A 51 11.14 10.03 1.57
CA PRO A 51 11.27 8.70 2.15
C PRO A 51 10.70 8.55 3.57
N ASN A 52 10.76 9.60 4.38
CA ASN A 52 10.26 9.65 5.76
C ASN A 52 8.74 9.84 5.89
N GLU A 53 8.05 10.19 4.80
CA GLU A 53 6.59 10.25 4.72
C GLU A 53 6.00 8.90 4.23
N ILE A 54 6.86 7.91 3.96
CA ILE A 54 6.50 6.55 3.56
C ILE A 54 6.69 5.61 4.74
N LYS A 55 5.58 5.06 5.23
CA LYS A 55 5.56 3.96 6.19
C LYS A 55 5.39 2.64 5.46
N PHE A 56 6.14 1.64 5.89
CA PHE A 56 6.16 0.32 5.26
C PHE A 56 5.89 -0.74 6.32
N LEU A 57 4.82 -1.51 6.17
CA LEU A 57 4.45 -2.61 7.06
C LEU A 57 4.64 -3.94 6.33
N THR A 58 5.27 -4.90 7.01
CA THR A 58 5.44 -6.27 6.51
C THR A 58 5.25 -7.32 7.59
N ASP A 59 4.80 -8.51 7.23
CA ASP A 59 4.89 -9.69 8.11
C ASP A 59 6.33 -10.22 8.23
N TYR A 60 7.21 -9.81 7.31
CA TYR A 60 8.59 -10.27 7.20
C TYR A 60 9.57 -9.14 6.84
N ILE A 61 10.38 -8.69 7.81
CA ILE A 61 11.30 -7.53 7.66
C ILE A 61 12.63 -7.89 6.98
N ALA A 62 13.07 -9.15 7.04
CA ALA A 62 14.49 -9.50 6.80
C ALA A 62 14.99 -9.22 5.38
N ASP A 63 14.09 -9.08 4.40
CA ASP A 63 14.43 -8.99 2.97
C ASP A 63 13.86 -7.76 2.27
N VAL A 64 13.40 -6.71 2.99
CA VAL A 64 12.93 -5.49 2.30
C VAL A 64 14.15 -4.76 1.71
N PRO A 65 14.30 -4.69 0.37
CA PRO A 65 15.45 -4.05 -0.23
C PRO A 65 15.25 -2.52 -0.20
N THR A 66 15.47 -1.91 0.96
CA THR A 66 15.45 -0.45 1.08
C THR A 66 16.80 0.11 0.68
N SER A 67 16.85 0.76 -0.48
CA SER A 67 18.02 1.48 -1.00
C SER A 67 18.42 2.71 -0.15
N SER A 68 17.54 3.20 0.72
CA SER A 68 17.78 4.37 1.59
C SER A 68 17.45 4.09 3.05
N SER A 69 18.33 4.55 3.95
CA SER A 69 18.19 4.47 5.42
C SER A 69 16.96 5.18 6.01
N ASP A 70 16.27 5.98 5.21
CA ASP A 70 15.29 6.96 5.71
C ASP A 70 13.83 6.47 5.62
N THR A 71 13.60 5.24 5.12
CA THR A 71 12.27 4.62 5.12
C THR A 71 12.11 3.73 6.34
N PHE A 72 11.02 3.95 7.06
CA PHE A 72 10.71 3.18 8.25
C PHE A 72 9.93 1.92 7.84
N VAL A 73 10.58 0.78 8.00
CA VAL A 73 9.99 -0.55 7.82
C VAL A 73 9.67 -1.11 9.19
N GLU A 74 8.40 -1.46 9.40
CA GLU A 74 7.90 -2.02 10.65
C GLU A 74 7.28 -3.39 10.38
N LYS A 75 7.24 -4.23 11.42
CA LYS A 75 6.48 -5.47 11.36
C LYS A 75 5.00 -5.12 11.48
N LEU A 76 4.15 -5.64 10.60
CA LEU A 76 2.72 -5.63 10.83
C LEU A 76 2.43 -6.43 12.11
N GLN A 77 1.62 -5.86 12.99
CA GLN A 77 1.31 -6.48 14.29
C GLN A 77 -0.06 -7.12 14.25
N ASN A 78 -1.05 -6.38 13.76
CA ASN A 78 -2.44 -6.77 13.64
C ASN A 78 -3.20 -5.75 12.77
N HIS A 79 -4.51 -5.94 12.65
CA HIS A 79 -5.46 -5.03 12.02
C HIS A 79 -5.39 -3.61 12.60
N ASP A 80 -5.46 -3.49 13.93
CA ASP A 80 -5.47 -2.19 14.63
C ASP A 80 -4.23 -1.35 14.32
N HIS A 81 -3.09 -1.98 14.03
CA HIS A 81 -1.88 -1.29 13.63
C HIS A 81 -2.07 -0.52 12.31
N ILE A 82 -2.73 -1.11 11.31
CA ILE A 82 -3.05 -0.44 10.04
C ILE A 82 -4.04 0.70 10.30
N MET A 83 -5.12 0.42 11.04
CA MET A 83 -6.17 1.37 11.32
C MET A 83 -5.66 2.59 12.09
N GLN A 84 -4.78 2.40 13.06
CA GLN A 84 -4.15 3.49 13.81
C GLN A 84 -3.30 4.39 12.90
N ILE A 85 -2.55 3.81 11.95
CA ILE A 85 -1.73 4.59 11.03
C ILE A 85 -2.61 5.36 10.05
N LEU A 86 -3.64 4.72 9.47
CA LEU A 86 -4.59 5.37 8.57
C LEU A 86 -5.33 6.52 9.28
N GLY A 87 -5.80 6.29 10.51
CA GLY A 87 -6.42 7.32 11.35
C GLY A 87 -5.49 8.51 11.60
N THR A 88 -4.23 8.26 11.96
CA THR A 88 -3.23 9.32 12.14
C THR A 88 -2.96 10.09 10.83
N MET A 89 -2.95 9.41 9.69
CA MET A 89 -2.80 10.06 8.38
C MET A 89 -3.96 10.99 8.08
N ALA A 90 -5.19 10.53 8.33
CA ALA A 90 -6.44 11.26 8.12
C ALA A 90 -6.58 12.46 9.06
N GLU A 91 -6.40 12.27 10.38
CA GLU A 91 -6.46 13.34 11.39
C GLU A 91 -5.44 14.45 11.11
N GLY A 92 -4.24 14.08 10.67
CA GLY A 92 -3.18 15.04 10.36
C GLY A 92 -3.28 15.64 8.96
N ALA A 93 -4.25 15.26 8.13
CA ALA A 93 -4.36 15.71 6.74
C ALA A 93 -4.75 17.18 6.67
N LYS A 94 -4.28 17.86 5.61
CA LYS A 94 -4.62 19.25 5.30
C LYS A 94 -5.17 19.33 3.88
N GLN A 95 -5.90 20.42 3.61
CA GLN A 95 -6.37 20.71 2.26
C GLN A 95 -5.21 20.62 1.25
N GLY A 96 -5.40 19.82 0.21
CA GLY A 96 -4.42 19.57 -0.85
C GLY A 96 -3.54 18.33 -0.61
N ASP A 97 -3.50 17.77 0.59
CA ASP A 97 -2.69 16.57 0.86
C ASP A 97 -3.16 15.36 0.05
N LYS A 98 -2.22 14.47 -0.24
CA LYS A 98 -2.47 13.18 -0.88
C LYS A 98 -2.12 12.07 0.09
N LEU A 99 -3.11 11.25 0.43
CA LEU A 99 -2.94 10.08 1.26
C LEU A 99 -2.95 8.86 0.33
N ILE A 100 -1.91 8.05 0.40
CA ILE A 100 -1.76 6.85 -0.44
C ILE A 100 -1.78 5.63 0.48
N PHE A 101 -2.65 4.67 0.17
CA PHE A 101 -2.63 3.35 0.77
C PHE A 101 -2.34 2.33 -0.31
N PHE A 102 -1.38 1.45 -0.08
CA PHE A 102 -1.06 0.37 -1.00
C PHE A 102 -1.02 -0.94 -0.22
N PHE A 103 -1.80 -1.92 -0.66
CA PHE A 103 -1.78 -3.26 -0.11
C PHE A 103 -1.34 -4.28 -1.18
N SER A 104 -0.41 -5.18 -0.83
CA SER A 104 -0.08 -6.36 -1.63
C SER A 104 -0.04 -7.60 -0.75
N GLY A 105 -0.84 -8.60 -1.12
CA GLY A 105 -1.07 -9.78 -0.31
C GLY A 105 -2.23 -10.60 -0.85
N HIS A 106 -2.77 -11.49 -0.03
CA HIS A 106 -3.99 -12.21 -0.36
C HIS A 106 -5.21 -11.29 -0.18
N GLY A 107 -6.16 -11.41 -1.10
CA GLY A 107 -7.48 -10.84 -0.95
C GLY A 107 -8.49 -11.97 -0.98
N LEU A 108 -9.49 -11.88 -0.12
CA LEU A 108 -10.41 -12.98 0.18
C LEU A 108 -11.84 -12.58 -0.15
N LYS A 109 -12.69 -13.60 -0.25
CA LYS A 109 -14.14 -13.45 -0.24
C LYS A 109 -14.72 -14.32 0.88
N ILE A 110 -15.36 -13.71 1.86
CA ILE A 110 -15.94 -14.37 3.04
C ILE A 110 -17.41 -13.97 3.12
N ASP A 111 -18.34 -14.94 3.10
CA ASP A 111 -19.78 -14.74 3.27
C ASP A 111 -20.38 -13.55 2.46
N GLU A 112 -19.93 -13.43 1.20
CA GLU A 112 -20.28 -12.38 0.21
C GLU A 112 -19.50 -11.07 0.28
N GLU A 113 -18.72 -10.85 1.33
CA GLU A 113 -17.86 -9.68 1.51
C GLU A 113 -16.44 -9.93 1.01
N TYR A 114 -15.73 -8.84 0.71
CA TYR A 114 -14.39 -8.86 0.14
C TYR A 114 -13.43 -8.12 1.06
N CYS A 115 -12.31 -8.75 1.40
CA CYS A 115 -11.36 -8.20 2.37
C CYS A 115 -9.91 -8.49 1.99
N MET A 116 -9.00 -7.80 2.65
CA MET A 116 -7.57 -8.09 2.64
C MET A 116 -7.25 -9.09 3.76
N ASP A 117 -6.44 -10.09 3.46
CA ASP A 117 -5.94 -11.07 4.43
C ASP A 117 -4.74 -10.49 5.16
N LEU A 118 -4.80 -10.36 6.49
CA LEU A 118 -3.68 -9.85 7.30
C LEU A 118 -2.80 -10.96 7.90
N GLY A 119 -3.11 -12.21 7.61
CA GLY A 119 -2.51 -13.38 8.22
C GLY A 119 -3.16 -13.72 9.57
N PRO A 120 -2.55 -14.62 10.34
CA PRO A 120 -3.10 -15.05 11.62
C PRO A 120 -2.76 -14.06 12.73
N ASP A 121 -3.70 -13.84 13.65
CA ASP A 121 -3.47 -13.18 14.91
C ASP A 121 -2.62 -14.04 15.87
N GLN A 122 -2.42 -13.57 17.11
CA GLN A 122 -1.64 -14.29 18.13
C GLN A 122 -2.27 -15.61 18.57
N ASP A 123 -3.58 -15.75 18.40
CA ASP A 123 -4.37 -16.93 18.74
C ASP A 123 -4.53 -17.89 17.53
N GLY A 124 -4.01 -17.52 16.36
CA GLY A 124 -4.08 -18.29 15.12
C GLY A 124 -5.36 -18.08 14.32
N ASN A 125 -6.20 -17.12 14.68
CA ASN A 125 -7.38 -16.77 13.89
C ASN A 125 -7.00 -15.88 12.73
N LEU A 126 -7.65 -16.07 11.59
CA LEU A 126 -7.45 -15.24 10.41
C LEU A 126 -7.91 -13.81 10.68
N GLU A 127 -7.00 -12.86 10.53
CA GLU A 127 -7.27 -11.44 10.67
C GLU A 127 -7.52 -10.81 9.28
N GLN A 128 -8.48 -9.89 9.23
CA GLN A 128 -9.03 -9.35 7.99
C GLN A 128 -9.07 -7.83 8.07
N LEU A 129 -8.99 -7.17 6.93
CA LEU A 129 -9.25 -5.74 6.79
C LEU A 129 -10.24 -5.52 5.66
N TYR A 130 -11.37 -4.92 5.97
CA TYR A 130 -12.42 -4.62 5.01
C TYR A 130 -12.26 -3.19 4.46
N GLY A 131 -12.79 -2.96 3.25
CA GLY A 131 -12.67 -1.65 2.59
C GLY A 131 -13.52 -0.56 3.24
N ASP A 132 -14.68 -0.93 3.77
CA ASP A 132 -15.60 -0.03 4.47
C ASP A 132 -14.99 0.51 5.78
N GLU A 133 -14.21 -0.30 6.49
CA GLU A 133 -13.43 0.14 7.65
C GLU A 133 -12.44 1.28 7.29
N ILE A 134 -11.81 1.19 6.11
CA ILE A 134 -10.93 2.23 5.60
C ILE A 134 -11.73 3.47 5.18
N ASP A 135 -12.86 3.27 4.51
CA ASP A 135 -13.75 4.35 4.08
C ASP A 135 -14.21 5.18 5.29
N ASP A 136 -14.64 4.53 6.38
CA ASP A 136 -15.07 5.18 7.63
C ASP A 136 -13.99 6.11 8.22
N ILE A 137 -12.72 5.72 8.14
CA ILE A 137 -11.60 6.58 8.56
C ILE A 137 -11.45 7.76 7.58
N MET A 138 -11.48 7.47 6.28
CA MET A 138 -11.17 8.45 5.23
C MET A 138 -12.28 9.48 5.02
N GLU A 139 -13.51 9.22 5.48
CA GLU A 139 -14.57 10.23 5.56
C GLU A 139 -14.16 11.46 6.39
N ASN A 140 -13.17 11.32 7.28
CA ASN A 140 -12.71 12.39 8.16
C ASN A 140 -11.63 13.30 7.55
N ILE A 141 -11.16 13.04 6.32
CA ILE A 141 -10.15 13.91 5.69
C ILE A 141 -10.77 15.26 5.29
N PRO A 142 -10.03 16.38 5.39
CA PRO A 142 -10.57 17.70 5.08
C PRO A 142 -10.80 17.89 3.57
N ASP A 143 -11.77 18.75 3.23
CA ASP A 143 -12.05 19.13 1.85
C ASP A 143 -10.79 19.50 1.06
N GLY A 144 -10.64 18.88 -0.11
CA GLY A 144 -9.51 19.07 -1.01
C GLY A 144 -8.27 18.25 -0.66
N ALA A 145 -8.24 17.52 0.45
CA ALA A 145 -7.38 16.35 0.58
C ALA A 145 -7.94 15.19 -0.27
N THR A 146 -7.09 14.24 -0.63
CA THR A 146 -7.51 13.09 -1.46
C THR A 146 -6.87 11.81 -0.95
N PHE A 147 -7.66 10.73 -0.94
CA PHE A 147 -7.20 9.38 -0.62
C PHE A 147 -7.08 8.54 -1.90
N HIS A 148 -5.97 7.83 -2.05
CA HIS A 148 -5.62 7.03 -3.23
C HIS A 148 -5.22 5.62 -2.80
N PRO A 149 -6.18 4.71 -2.74
CA PRO A 149 -5.94 3.31 -2.41
C PRO A 149 -5.51 2.50 -3.65
N PHE A 150 -4.58 1.58 -3.45
CA PHE A 150 -4.04 0.68 -4.46
C PHE A 150 -4.02 -0.74 -3.90
N TYR A 151 -4.59 -1.68 -4.66
CA TYR A 151 -4.69 -3.07 -4.26
C TYR A 151 -4.02 -3.98 -5.28
N ASP A 152 -2.96 -4.65 -4.84
CA ASP A 152 -2.28 -5.74 -5.54
C ASP A 152 -2.64 -7.06 -4.85
N CYS A 153 -3.92 -7.42 -4.93
CA CYS A 153 -4.47 -8.65 -4.40
C CYS A 153 -5.65 -9.16 -5.23
N CYS A 154 -5.94 -10.46 -5.12
CA CYS A 154 -7.13 -11.07 -5.70
C CYS A 154 -8.40 -10.46 -5.09
N HIS A 155 -9.50 -10.49 -5.83
CA HIS A 155 -10.81 -9.99 -5.37
C HIS A 155 -10.88 -8.50 -5.00
N SER A 156 -9.82 -7.73 -5.24
CA SER A 156 -9.74 -6.28 -5.02
C SER A 156 -10.85 -5.46 -5.68
N ALA A 157 -11.46 -5.94 -6.77
CA ALA A 157 -12.60 -5.27 -7.41
C ALA A 157 -13.86 -5.20 -6.53
N GLY A 158 -13.97 -6.08 -5.53
CA GLY A 158 -15.07 -6.08 -4.57
C GLY A 158 -14.78 -5.30 -3.29
N ILE A 159 -13.56 -4.79 -3.11
CA ILE A 159 -13.18 -3.98 -1.96
C ILE A 159 -13.58 -2.52 -2.27
N PRO A 160 -14.53 -1.92 -1.55
CA PRO A 160 -15.03 -0.56 -1.80
C PRO A 160 -13.92 0.48 -1.57
N LEU A 161 -13.92 1.58 -2.34
CA LEU A 161 -12.84 2.59 -2.32
C LEU A 161 -13.19 4.01 -2.80
N VAL A 162 -14.46 4.30 -3.07
CA VAL A 162 -14.94 5.54 -3.71
C VAL A 162 -14.01 6.11 -4.81
N THR A 163 -14.29 5.70 -6.04
CA THR A 163 -14.05 6.38 -7.34
C THR A 163 -12.82 6.05 -8.20
N SER A 164 -11.81 5.27 -7.76
CA SER A 164 -10.79 4.76 -8.70
C SER A 164 -10.05 3.53 -8.18
N ILE A 165 -10.21 2.39 -8.85
CA ILE A 165 -9.37 1.21 -8.63
C ILE A 165 -8.21 1.28 -9.61
N VAL A 166 -6.97 1.26 -9.09
CA VAL A 166 -5.78 1.08 -9.91
C VAL A 166 -5.26 -0.33 -9.71
N ILE A 167 -5.50 -1.20 -10.71
CA ILE A 167 -4.93 -2.55 -10.73
C ILE A 167 -3.51 -2.42 -11.25
N ILE A 168 -2.56 -2.88 -10.45
CA ILE A 168 -1.14 -2.88 -10.80
C ILE A 168 -0.77 -4.29 -11.22
N THR A 169 -0.41 -4.44 -12.49
CA THR A 169 0.09 -5.73 -12.99
C THR A 169 1.60 -5.67 -13.08
N PHE A 170 2.25 -6.55 -12.34
CA PHE A 170 3.69 -6.78 -12.39
C PHE A 170 3.98 -7.87 -13.43
N SER A 171 4.74 -7.53 -14.47
CA SER A 171 5.27 -8.53 -15.41
C SER A 171 6.77 -8.69 -15.19
N TYR A 172 7.17 -9.86 -14.71
CA TYR A 172 8.56 -10.24 -14.53
C TYR A 172 9.09 -10.89 -15.81
N LYS A 173 10.16 -10.32 -16.38
CA LYS A 173 10.93 -11.01 -17.43
C LYS A 173 12.24 -11.49 -16.82
N LYS A 174 12.38 -12.81 -16.68
CA LYS A 174 13.66 -13.43 -16.30
C LYS A 174 14.63 -13.28 -17.48
N GLU A 175 15.65 -12.44 -17.33
CA GLU A 175 16.73 -12.39 -18.31
C GLU A 175 17.70 -13.55 -18.05
N THR A 176 18.12 -14.24 -19.11
CA THR A 176 19.15 -15.29 -19.02
C THR A 176 20.47 -14.66 -18.57
N PRO A 177 21.13 -15.19 -17.53
CA PRO A 177 22.24 -14.50 -16.88
C PRO A 177 23.50 -14.53 -17.74
N VAL A 178 24.16 -13.37 -17.89
CA VAL A 178 25.53 -13.28 -18.46
C VAL A 178 26.59 -13.21 -17.36
N SER A 179 26.22 -12.94 -16.10
CA SER A 179 27.07 -13.10 -14.92
C SER A 179 26.22 -13.00 -13.64
N ALA A 180 26.81 -13.32 -12.48
CA ALA A 180 26.18 -13.66 -11.20
C ALA A 180 25.47 -12.52 -10.44
N SER A 181 24.75 -11.64 -11.14
CA SER A 181 23.73 -10.78 -10.54
C SER A 181 22.44 -10.94 -11.32
N HIS A 182 21.42 -11.50 -10.68
CA HIS A 182 20.09 -11.64 -11.26
C HIS A 182 19.49 -10.25 -11.50
N ALA A 183 19.61 -9.75 -12.72
CA ALA A 183 18.90 -8.56 -13.15
C ALA A 183 17.47 -8.95 -13.54
N PHE A 184 16.50 -8.39 -12.83
CA PHE A 184 15.09 -8.48 -13.18
C PHE A 184 14.66 -7.14 -13.78
N THR A 185 14.13 -7.16 -15.00
CA THR A 185 13.46 -6.00 -15.58
C THR A 185 11.98 -6.12 -15.26
N LEU A 186 11.45 -5.18 -14.48
CA LEU A 186 10.04 -5.11 -14.14
C LEU A 186 9.34 -4.08 -15.02
N ALA A 187 8.28 -4.49 -15.70
CA ALA A 187 7.31 -3.58 -16.29
C ALA A 187 6.13 -3.42 -15.32
N VAL A 188 5.92 -2.20 -14.81
CA VAL A 188 4.73 -1.83 -14.04
C VAL A 188 3.71 -1.25 -15.01
N LYS A 189 2.53 -1.84 -15.09
CA LYS A 189 1.42 -1.29 -15.87
C LYS A 189 0.27 -0.95 -14.94
N PHE A 190 0.02 0.34 -14.79
CA PHE A 190 -1.14 0.86 -14.06
C PHE A 190 -2.38 0.79 -14.97
N HIS A 191 -3.41 0.09 -14.53
CA HIS A 191 -4.73 0.15 -15.17
C HIS A 191 -5.69 0.86 -14.22
N THR A 192 -6.09 2.07 -14.56
CA THR A 192 -7.15 2.78 -13.84
C THR A 192 -8.50 2.35 -14.41
N ILE A 193 -9.34 1.75 -13.56
CA ILE A 193 -10.74 1.52 -13.88
C ILE A 193 -11.55 2.55 -13.10
N ALA A 194 -12.13 3.50 -13.84
CA ALA A 194 -13.17 4.37 -13.29
C ALA A 194 -14.46 3.56 -13.24
N ILE A 195 -14.97 3.28 -12.05
CA ILE A 195 -16.30 2.69 -11.86
C ILE A 195 -17.27 3.88 -11.79
N GLN A 196 -18.16 3.99 -12.79
CA GLN A 196 -19.20 5.02 -12.89
C GLN A 196 -20.40 4.70 -12.02
#